data_AF-A0A8V5GTX8-F1
#
_entry.id   AF-A0A8V5GTX8-F1
#
_cell.length_a   1.000
_cell.length_b   1.000
_cell.length_c   1.000
_cell.angle_alpha   90.00
_cell.angle_beta   90.00
_cell.angle_gamma   90.00
#
_symmetry.space_group_name_H-M   'P 1'
#
loop_
_entity.id
_entity.type
_entity.pdbx_description
1 polymer ?
#
loop_
_entity_poly.entity_id
_entity_poly.type
_entity_poly.pdbx_seq_one_letter_code
_entity_poly.pdbx_strand_id
1 'polypeptide(L)'
;GSTAGEQPIYSTRAHVFHIDPNTKKNWVSTSKHAVTVSYFYDRARNVYRIISLDGSKAIINSTITPDMTFTKTSQKFGQWADSRANTVHGLGFSSEHHLSKVSMTNDHYSVKMACVAIRETHARWSYPPCLSAPE
;
A
#
# COMPACT_ATOMS: atom_id res chain seq x y z
N GLY A 1 9.35 -16.82 -9.34
CA GLY A 1 9.37 -16.07 -10.60
C GLY A 1 9.11 -14.61 -10.30
N SER A 2 10.10 -13.75 -10.53
CA SER A 2 10.05 -12.31 -10.35
C SER A 2 9.09 -11.67 -11.36
N THR A 3 8.16 -10.84 -10.87
CA THR A 3 7.18 -10.05 -11.64
C THR A 3 7.85 -8.86 -12.35
N ALA A 4 8.87 -9.13 -13.17
CA ALA A 4 9.48 -8.14 -14.05
C ALA A 4 8.49 -7.79 -15.17
N GLY A 5 7.55 -6.89 -14.90
CA GLY A 5 6.58 -6.43 -15.90
C GLY A 5 5.36 -5.68 -15.36
N GLU A 6 4.97 -5.90 -14.09
CA GLU A 6 3.88 -5.14 -13.49
C GLU A 6 4.43 -3.83 -12.90
N GLN A 7 4.03 -2.68 -13.45
CA GLN A 7 4.33 -1.39 -12.85
C GLN A 7 3.45 -1.17 -11.61
N PRO A 8 4.01 -0.64 -10.50
CA PRO A 8 3.22 -0.36 -9.31
C PRO A 8 2.24 0.78 -9.59
N ILE A 9 1.01 0.61 -9.11
CA ILE A 9 -0.04 1.64 -9.13
C ILE A 9 0.40 2.82 -8.27
N TYR A 10 0.88 2.53 -7.07
CA TYR A 10 1.36 3.53 -6.14
C TYR A 10 2.56 2.99 -5.39
N SER A 11 3.50 3.86 -5.07
CA SER A 11 4.68 3.53 -4.27
C SER A 11 4.95 4.62 -3.25
N THR A 12 5.41 4.22 -2.06
CA THR A 12 5.83 5.12 -0.99
C THR A 12 7.02 4.56 -0.24
N ARG A 13 7.64 5.35 0.64
CA ARG A 13 8.76 4.94 1.49
C ARG A 13 8.34 4.91 2.95
N ALA A 14 8.57 3.79 3.62
CA ALA A 14 8.23 3.60 5.04
C ALA A 14 9.16 2.58 5.71
N HIS A 15 9.33 2.69 7.03
CA HIS A 15 9.88 1.60 7.84
C HIS A 15 8.79 0.55 8.05
N VAL A 16 9.13 -0.72 7.86
CA VAL A 16 8.17 -1.83 7.95
C VAL A 16 8.32 -2.54 9.28
N PHE A 17 7.19 -2.83 9.91
CA PHE A 17 7.08 -3.57 11.17
C PHE A 17 6.08 -4.71 11.02
N HIS A 18 6.21 -5.73 11.86
CA HIS A 18 5.15 -6.71 12.11
C HIS A 18 4.93 -6.89 13.61
N ILE A 19 3.74 -7.36 13.99
CA ILE A 19 3.52 -7.81 15.37
C ILE A 19 4.26 -9.13 15.60
N ASP A 20 4.99 -9.21 16.71
CA ASP A 20 5.63 -10.44 17.17
C ASP A 20 4.57 -11.56 17.32
N PRO A 21 4.73 -12.69 16.61
CA PRO A 21 3.75 -13.77 16.61
C PRO A 21 3.57 -14.42 17.99
N ASN A 22 4.58 -14.35 18.87
CA ASN A 22 4.53 -14.94 20.20
C ASN A 22 3.75 -14.06 21.18
N THR A 23 4.08 -12.77 21.21
CA THR A 23 3.49 -11.84 22.20
C THR A 23 2.20 -11.19 21.71
N LYS A 24 1.97 -11.13 20.39
CA LYS A 24 0.83 -10.47 19.73
C LYS A 24 0.61 -9.00 20.14
N LYS A 25 1.61 -8.38 20.75
CA LYS A 25 1.53 -7.02 21.33
C LYS A 25 2.72 -6.14 20.94
N ASN A 26 3.88 -6.73 20.73
CA ASN A 26 5.11 -5.99 20.45
C ASN A 26 5.34 -5.83 18.96
N TRP A 27 5.75 -4.63 18.53
CA TRP A 27 6.19 -4.37 17.17
C TRP A 27 7.65 -4.79 17.00
N VAL A 28 7.92 -5.56 15.95
CA VAL A 28 9.26 -5.97 15.53
C VAL A 28 9.60 -5.29 14.22
N SER A 29 10.74 -4.59 14.18
CA SER A 29 11.21 -3.96 12.96
C SER A 29 11.59 -5.02 11.92
N THR A 30 11.00 -4.93 10.75
CA THR A 30 11.26 -5.85 9.62
C THR A 30 12.30 -5.26 8.65
N SER A 31 12.48 -3.93 8.63
CA SER A 31 13.47 -3.26 7.79
C SER A 31 14.38 -2.33 8.60
N LYS A 32 15.69 -2.34 8.34
CA LYS A 32 16.66 -1.45 9.02
C LYS A 32 16.52 0.02 8.60
N HIS A 33 16.09 0.24 7.37
CA HIS A 33 15.86 1.57 6.79
C HIS A 33 14.45 1.63 6.22
N ALA A 34 14.01 2.83 5.85
CA ALA A 34 12.79 2.97 5.06
C ALA A 34 12.96 2.22 3.74
N VAL A 35 11.98 1.38 3.40
CA VAL A 35 11.93 0.59 2.17
C VAL A 35 10.79 1.08 1.29
N THR A 36 10.80 0.68 0.03
CA THR A 36 9.69 0.98 -0.88
C THR A 36 8.54 0.01 -0.61
N VAL A 37 7.36 0.56 -0.39
CA VAL A 37 6.09 -0.17 -0.25
C VAL A 37 5.22 0.20 -1.44
N SER A 38 4.84 -0.81 -2.21
CA SER A 38 4.20 -0.62 -3.51
C SER A 38 2.90 -1.41 -3.60
N TYR A 39 1.93 -0.83 -4.29
CA TYR A 39 0.63 -1.42 -4.58
C TYR A 39 0.62 -1.91 -6.01
N PHE A 40 0.30 -3.20 -6.18
CA PHE A 40 0.23 -3.86 -7.47
C PHE A 40 -1.18 -4.39 -7.71
N TYR A 41 -1.56 -4.49 -8.98
CA TYR A 41 -2.73 -5.24 -9.40
C TYR A 41 -2.27 -6.47 -10.16
N ASP A 42 -2.40 -7.63 -9.51
CA ASP A 42 -2.08 -8.93 -10.06
C ASP A 42 -3.23 -9.35 -10.98
N ARG A 43 -3.04 -9.12 -12.29
CA ARG A 43 -4.10 -9.34 -13.29
C ARG A 43 -4.50 -10.81 -13.39
N ALA A 44 -3.53 -11.71 -13.25
CA ALA A 44 -3.75 -13.15 -13.38
C ALA A 44 -4.67 -13.68 -12.27
N ARG A 45 -4.56 -13.11 -11.07
CA ARG A 45 -5.39 -13.47 -9.92
C ARG A 45 -6.56 -12.53 -9.68
N ASN A 46 -6.63 -11.42 -10.43
CA ASN A 46 -7.61 -10.36 -10.27
C ASN A 46 -7.67 -9.81 -8.83
N VAL A 47 -6.51 -9.53 -8.23
CA VAL A 47 -6.41 -9.02 -6.85
C VAL A 47 -5.41 -7.87 -6.75
N TYR A 48 -5.58 -7.03 -5.74
CA TYR A 48 -4.60 -6.02 -5.36
C TYR A 48 -3.65 -6.56 -4.30
N ARG A 49 -2.37 -6.17 -4.37
CA ARG A 49 -1.33 -6.64 -3.46
C ARG A 49 -0.45 -5.50 -2.99
N ILE A 50 -0.12 -5.51 -1.71
CA ILE A 50 0.93 -4.66 -1.12
C ILE A 50 2.20 -5.50 -1.12
N ILE A 51 3.24 -5.00 -1.79
CA ILE A 51 4.54 -5.67 -1.89
C ILE A 51 5.63 -4.71 -1.42
N SER A 52 6.52 -5.24 -0.58
CA SER A 52 7.74 -4.55 -0.18
C SER A 52 8.89 -5.54 -0.09
N LEU A 53 10.06 -5.13 -0.58
CA LEU A 53 11.28 -5.93 -0.59
C LEU A 53 12.34 -5.25 0.27
N ASP A 54 13.10 -6.05 1.02
CA ASP A 54 14.38 -5.65 1.62
C ASP A 54 15.50 -6.44 0.93
N GLY A 55 16.28 -5.75 0.10
CA GLY A 55 17.13 -6.40 -0.90
C GLY A 55 16.30 -7.25 -1.87
N SER A 56 16.61 -8.55 -1.93
CA SER A 56 15.86 -9.53 -2.75
C SER A 56 14.75 -10.26 -1.98
N LYS A 57 14.63 -10.03 -0.67
CA LYS A 57 13.68 -10.74 0.20
C LYS A 57 12.36 -9.96 0.27
N ALA A 58 11.25 -10.63 -0.03
CA ALA A 58 9.93 -10.07 0.24
C ALA A 58 9.66 -10.00 1.75
N ILE A 59 9.40 -8.79 2.24
CA ILE A 59 9.07 -8.51 3.64
C ILE A 59 7.60 -8.13 3.83
N ILE A 60 6.93 -7.69 2.76
CA ILE A 60 5.48 -7.60 2.67
C ILE A 60 5.05 -8.27 1.37
N ASN A 61 4.05 -9.14 1.45
CA ASN A 61 3.35 -9.71 0.31
C ASN A 61 1.89 -9.97 0.71
N SER A 62 1.15 -8.88 0.92
CA SER A 62 -0.20 -8.89 1.45
C SER A 62 -1.21 -8.76 0.32
N THR A 63 -2.25 -9.60 0.31
CA THR A 63 -3.36 -9.48 -0.65
C THR A 63 -4.44 -8.62 -0.03
N ILE A 64 -4.87 -7.56 -0.72
CA ILE A 64 -5.90 -6.66 -0.20
C ILE A 64 -7.27 -7.33 -0.34
N THR A 65 -7.92 -7.58 0.79
CA THR A 65 -9.27 -8.14 0.86
C THR A 65 -10.29 -7.05 1.23
N PRO A 66 -11.59 -7.24 0.93
CA PRO A 66 -12.62 -6.23 1.23
C PRO A 66 -12.80 -5.92 2.74
N ASP A 67 -12.53 -6.89 3.60
CA ASP A 67 -12.59 -6.80 5.07
C ASP A 67 -11.32 -6.20 5.69
N MET A 68 -10.27 -6.02 4.90
CA MET A 68 -9.01 -5.45 5.34
C MET A 68 -9.15 -3.95 5.61
N THR A 69 -8.80 -3.54 6.82
CA THR A 69 -8.83 -2.13 7.24
C THR A 69 -7.43 -1.64 7.59
N PHE A 70 -7.07 -0.46 7.09
CA PHE A 70 -5.86 0.23 7.54
C PHE A 70 -6.18 1.24 8.63
N THR A 71 -5.66 1.02 9.82
CA THR A 71 -5.90 1.86 10.99
C THR A 71 -4.69 2.74 11.26
N LYS A 72 -4.89 4.07 11.29
CA LYS A 72 -3.89 5.01 11.80
C LYS A 72 -3.84 4.90 13.33
N THR A 73 -2.68 4.65 13.92
CA THR A 73 -2.52 4.57 15.38
C THR A 73 -1.61 5.65 15.95
N SER A 74 -0.91 6.40 15.10
CA SER A 74 -0.26 7.66 15.47
C SER A 74 -0.17 8.60 14.27
N GLN A 75 0.39 9.79 14.47
CA GLN A 75 0.60 10.79 13.42
C GLN A 75 1.42 10.29 12.23
N LYS A 76 2.31 9.31 12.45
CA LYS A 76 3.22 8.79 11.41
C LYS A 76 3.22 7.27 11.31
N PHE A 77 2.25 6.61 11.95
CA PHE A 77 2.17 5.15 11.96
C PHE A 77 0.75 4.67 11.69
N GLY A 78 0.64 3.64 10.83
CA GLY A 78 -0.60 2.92 10.61
C GLY A 78 -0.34 1.45 10.35
N GLN A 79 -1.40 0.64 10.47
CA GLN A 79 -1.31 -0.81 10.45
C GLN A 79 -2.51 -1.47 9.78
N TRP A 80 -2.37 -2.72 9.39
CA TRP A 80 -3.48 -3.57 8.98
C TRP A 80 -3.24 -5.02 9.42
N ALA A 81 -4.32 -5.77 9.62
CA ALA A 81 -4.25 -7.20 9.82
C ALA A 81 -4.32 -7.93 8.47
N ASP A 82 -3.42 -8.89 8.27
CA ASP A 82 -3.47 -9.84 7.14
C ASP A 82 -3.78 -11.22 7.70
N SER A 83 -5.05 -11.62 7.62
CA SER A 83 -5.55 -12.91 8.10
C SER A 83 -4.92 -14.09 7.35
N ARG A 84 -4.53 -13.90 6.08
CA ARG A 84 -3.94 -14.97 5.26
C ARG A 84 -2.49 -15.24 5.66
N ALA A 85 -1.74 -14.18 5.95
CA ALA A 85 -0.38 -14.27 6.46
C ALA A 85 -0.32 -14.46 7.99
N ASN A 86 -1.48 -14.44 8.67
CA ASN A 86 -1.62 -14.51 10.13
C ASN A 86 -0.68 -13.53 10.85
N THR A 87 -0.65 -12.29 10.37
CA THR A 87 0.24 -11.25 10.88
C THR A 87 -0.44 -9.89 10.84
N VAL A 88 0.08 -8.94 11.59
CA VAL A 88 -0.30 -7.53 11.52
C VAL A 88 0.89 -6.75 11.02
N HIS A 89 0.75 -6.06 9.90
CA HIS A 89 1.78 -5.23 9.33
C HIS A 89 1.63 -3.79 9.81
N GLY A 90 2.75 -3.12 10.05
CA GLY A 90 2.82 -1.71 10.45
C GLY A 90 3.78 -0.93 9.55
N LEU A 91 3.42 0.31 9.25
CA LEU A 91 4.23 1.23 8.45
C LEU A 91 4.49 2.52 9.22
N GLY A 92 5.77 2.82 9.43
CA GLY A 92 6.26 4.07 10.00
C GLY A 92 6.78 5.02 8.93
N PHE A 93 6.13 6.18 8.77
CA PHE A 93 6.45 7.18 7.75
C PHE A 93 7.33 8.30 8.27
N SER A 94 8.04 8.97 7.37
CA SER A 94 8.83 10.16 7.71
C SER A 94 7.97 11.39 8.02
N SER A 95 6.75 11.47 7.48
CA SER A 95 5.82 12.59 7.66
C SER A 95 4.36 12.13 7.75
N GLU A 96 3.52 12.96 8.38
CA GLU A 96 2.07 12.76 8.46
C GLU A 96 1.42 12.73 7.07
N HIS A 97 1.91 13.58 6.15
CA HIS A 97 1.41 13.65 4.79
C HIS A 97 1.52 12.30 4.06
N HIS A 98 2.63 11.57 4.27
CA HIS A 98 2.79 10.23 3.71
C HIS A 98 1.80 9.22 4.32
N LEU A 99 1.57 9.28 5.64
CA LEU A 99 0.58 8.42 6.29
C LEU A 99 -0.83 8.69 5.78
N SER A 100 -1.22 9.95 5.65
CA SER A 100 -2.55 10.32 5.17
C SER A 100 -2.79 9.86 3.74
N LYS A 101 -1.79 9.96 2.85
CA LYS A 101 -1.88 9.47 1.47
C LYS A 101 -2.02 7.94 1.40
N VAL A 102 -1.33 7.19 2.27
CA VAL A 102 -1.44 5.72 2.35
C VAL A 102 -2.76 5.28 2.96
N SER A 103 -3.20 5.93 4.03
CA SER A 103 -4.50 5.63 4.64
C SER A 103 -5.64 5.85 3.66
N MET A 104 -5.59 6.96 2.90
CA MET A 104 -6.51 7.17 1.80
C MET A 104 -6.40 5.99 0.83
N THR A 105 -5.21 5.65 0.34
CA THR A 105 -5.02 4.58 -0.66
C THR A 105 -5.50 3.21 -0.17
N ASN A 106 -5.36 2.85 1.11
CA ASN A 106 -5.66 1.51 1.63
C ASN A 106 -7.14 1.19 1.80
N ASP A 107 -8.02 2.18 1.86
CA ASP A 107 -9.46 1.91 1.89
C ASP A 107 -9.85 1.22 0.57
N HIS A 108 -10.62 0.12 0.62
CA HIS A 108 -10.96 -0.68 -0.58
C HIS A 108 -11.51 0.16 -1.74
N TYR A 109 -12.33 1.17 -1.40
CA TYR A 109 -12.85 2.14 -2.35
C TYR A 109 -11.74 2.98 -2.98
N SER A 110 -10.74 3.38 -2.21
CA SER A 110 -9.65 4.24 -2.63
C SER A 110 -8.52 3.52 -3.35
N VAL A 111 -8.26 2.23 -3.12
CA VAL A 111 -7.37 1.44 -4.00
C VAL A 111 -8.02 1.34 -5.38
N LYS A 112 -9.33 1.04 -5.43
CA LYS A 112 -10.11 1.07 -6.68
C LYS A 112 -10.11 2.46 -7.32
N MET A 113 -10.35 3.52 -6.57
CA MET A 113 -10.35 4.90 -7.07
C MET A 113 -8.96 5.38 -7.49
N ALA A 114 -7.88 5.00 -6.77
CA ALA A 114 -6.52 5.29 -7.18
C ALA A 114 -6.19 4.58 -8.49
N CYS A 115 -6.65 3.34 -8.67
CA CYS A 115 -6.52 2.62 -9.95
C CYS A 115 -7.35 3.25 -11.08
N VAL A 116 -8.56 3.73 -10.79
CA VAL A 116 -9.40 4.47 -11.75
C VAL A 116 -8.75 5.80 -12.12
N ALA A 117 -8.32 6.60 -11.14
CA ALA A 117 -7.61 7.86 -11.34
C ALA A 117 -6.28 7.69 -12.09
N ILE A 118 -5.58 6.56 -11.89
CA ILE A 118 -4.33 6.24 -12.59
C ILE A 118 -4.61 5.77 -14.04
N ARG A 119 -5.66 4.99 -14.27
CA ARG A 119 -6.13 4.68 -15.64
C ARG A 119 -6.55 5.94 -16.39
N GLU A 120 -7.22 6.88 -15.71
CA GLU A 120 -7.61 8.16 -16.29
C GLU A 120 -6.41 9.10 -16.51
N THR A 121 -5.39 9.07 -15.66
CA THR A 121 -4.17 9.89 -15.85
C THR A 121 -3.22 9.35 -16.91
N HIS A 122 -3.13 8.03 -17.13
CA HIS A 122 -2.44 7.48 -18.31
C HIS A 122 -3.19 7.77 -19.62
N ALA A 123 -4.52 7.90 -19.59
CA ALA A 123 -5.29 8.37 -20.74
C ALA A 123 -5.18 9.90 -20.97
N ARG A 124 -4.76 10.67 -19.95
CA ARG A 124 -4.68 12.15 -19.95
C ARG A 124 -3.33 12.75 -20.33
N TRP A 125 -2.30 11.96 -20.65
CA TRP A 125 -1.06 12.51 -21.23
C TRP A 125 -1.21 12.91 -22.71
N SER A 126 -2.43 12.91 -23.24
CA SER A 126 -2.85 13.70 -24.39
C SER A 126 -3.82 14.79 -23.89
N TYR A 127 -3.38 16.04 -23.78
CA TYR A 127 -4.23 17.20 -23.48
C TYR A 127 -4.08 18.25 -24.60
N PRO A 128 -5.08 19.11 -24.90
CA PRO A 128 -5.75 20.05 -23.96
C PRO A 128 -7.27 20.26 -24.24
N PRO A 129 -7.94 21.33 -23.74
CA PRO A 129 -8.13 21.84 -22.37
C PRO A 129 -9.63 21.87 -21.93
N CYS A 130 -9.85 22.15 -20.64
CA CYS A 130 -11.05 22.75 -19.98
C CYS A 130 -12.48 22.34 -20.40
N LEU A 131 -13.32 21.95 -19.42
CA LEU A 131 -14.70 22.45 -19.25
C LEU A 131 -15.33 21.98 -17.92
N SER A 132 -15.62 22.97 -17.07
CA SER A 132 -16.73 23.11 -16.10
C SER A 132 -17.22 21.90 -15.28
N ALA A 133 -17.07 22.04 -13.95
CA ALA A 133 -17.92 21.37 -12.97
C ALA A 133 -19.39 21.82 -13.11
N PRO A 134 -20.40 20.96 -12.86
CA PRO A 134 -21.76 21.41 -12.66
C PRO A 134 -21.99 21.89 -11.21
N GLU A 135 -22.97 22.80 -11.08
CA GLU A 135 -23.34 23.60 -9.89
C GLU A 135 -23.53 22.82 -8.58
#